data_AF-A0A3G6P976-F1
#
_entry.id   AF-A0A3G6P976-F1
#
_cell.length_a   1.000
_cell.length_b   1.000
_cell.length_c   1.000
_cell.angle_alpha   90.00
_cell.angle_beta   90.00
_cell.angle_gamma   90.00
#
_symmetry.space_group_name_H-M   'P 1'
#
loop_
_entity.id
_entity.type
_entity.pdbx_description
1 polymer ?
#
loop_
_entity_poly.entity_id
_entity_poly.type
_entity_poly.pdbx_seq_one_letter_code
_entity_poly.pdbx_strand_id
1 'polypeptide(L)'
;MKKKIFKYRLVYYLAVMISLLLFIISAFSTIRLFDNFNIFKALIISISLVINSFAFINLIEKYEKAVLFLNISLCLSIIALGYPLLLGSLSGYNVLGHFSFKFLVVFILTLIIVNVFKVKEIKGINEIENIGKHED
;
A
#
# COMPACT_ATOMS: atom_id res chain seq x y z
N MET A 1 -4.31 -24.44 -2.19
CA MET A 1 -4.84 -23.77 -3.42
C MET A 1 -4.27 -22.36 -3.51
N LYS A 2 -3.60 -21.97 -4.61
CA LYS A 2 -3.10 -20.58 -4.79
C LYS A 2 -4.30 -19.63 -4.92
N LYS A 3 -4.71 -18.95 -3.84
CA LYS A 3 -5.78 -17.95 -3.87
C LYS A 3 -5.44 -16.83 -4.87
N LYS A 4 -6.43 -16.37 -5.64
CA LYS A 4 -6.30 -15.21 -6.54
C LYS A 4 -6.71 -13.96 -5.78
N ILE A 5 -5.79 -13.00 -5.63
CA ILE A 5 -6.05 -11.71 -4.96
C ILE A 5 -6.74 -10.71 -5.89
N PHE A 6 -6.32 -10.69 -7.16
CA PHE A 6 -6.81 -9.75 -8.18
C PHE A 6 -7.40 -10.49 -9.37
N LYS A 7 -8.38 -9.86 -10.05
CA LYS A 7 -9.03 -10.39 -11.25
C LYS A 7 -8.02 -10.62 -12.39
N TYR A 8 -7.06 -9.70 -12.53
CA TYR A 8 -6.06 -9.72 -13.59
C TYR A 8 -4.65 -9.94 -13.03
N ARG A 9 -3.86 -10.77 -13.73
CA ARG A 9 -2.47 -11.07 -13.35
C ARG A 9 -1.56 -9.84 -13.45
N LEU A 10 -1.82 -8.95 -14.41
CA LEU A 10 -1.08 -7.68 -14.55
C LEU A 10 -1.24 -6.79 -13.30
N VAL A 11 -2.44 -6.70 -12.72
CA VAL A 11 -2.67 -5.93 -11.50
C VAL A 11 -1.91 -6.52 -10.32
N TYR A 12 -1.83 -7.86 -10.24
CA TYR A 12 -0.99 -8.52 -9.25
C TYR A 12 0.48 -8.13 -9.40
N TYR A 13 1.03 -8.17 -10.62
CA TYR A 13 2.43 -7.78 -10.84
C TYR A 13 2.68 -6.30 -10.55
N LEU A 14 1.77 -5.41 -10.93
CA LEU A 14 1.83 -4.00 -10.56
C LEU A 14 1.89 -3.83 -9.03
N ALA A 15 1.00 -4.51 -8.30
CA ALA A 15 0.95 -4.46 -6.84
C ALA A 15 2.23 -5.02 -6.19
N VAL A 16 2.80 -6.12 -6.70
CA VAL A 16 4.08 -6.66 -6.23
C VAL A 16 5.19 -5.64 -6.44
N MET A 17 5.30 -5.07 -7.65
CA MET A 17 6.35 -4.11 -7.99
C MET A 17 6.28 -2.84 -7.14
N ILE A 18 5.07 -2.31 -6.93
CA ILE A 18 4.87 -1.13 -6.08
C ILE A 18 5.18 -1.45 -4.62
N SER A 19 4.73 -2.59 -4.12
CA SER A 19 5.02 -3.01 -2.74
C SER A 19 6.52 -3.19 -2.49
N LEU A 20 7.23 -3.80 -3.45
CA LEU A 20 8.69 -3.94 -3.40
C LEU A 20 9.39 -2.58 -3.43
N LEU A 21 8.95 -1.67 -4.30
CA LEU A 21 9.49 -0.31 -4.38
C LEU A 21 9.34 0.43 -3.04
N LEU A 22 8.16 0.39 -2.43
CA LEU A 22 7.89 1.03 -1.14
C LEU A 22 8.70 0.40 0.00
N PHE A 23 8.88 -0.92 -0.01
CA PHE A 23 9.76 -1.60 0.93
C PHE A 23 11.21 -1.12 0.80
N ILE A 24 11.74 -1.07 -0.43
CA ILE A 24 13.11 -0.59 -0.71
C ILE A 24 13.29 0.86 -0.26
N ILE A 25 12.35 1.75 -0.61
CA ILE A 25 12.39 3.17 -0.19
C ILE A 25 12.42 3.29 1.34
N SER A 26 11.62 2.50 2.04
CA SER A 26 11.59 2.50 3.49
C SER A 26 12.89 1.98 4.11
N ALA A 27 13.46 0.91 3.54
CA ALA A 27 14.76 0.38 3.96
C ALA A 27 15.87 1.43 3.80
N PHE A 28 15.96 2.09 2.64
CA PHE A 28 16.94 3.16 2.43
C PHE A 28 16.70 4.40 3.31
N SER A 29 15.46 4.63 3.74
CA SER A 29 15.16 5.73 4.66
C SER A 29 15.79 5.55 6.04
N THR A 30 16.11 4.31 6.45
CA THR A 30 16.84 4.04 7.70
C THR A 30 18.24 4.67 7.70
N ILE A 31 18.88 4.78 6.53
CA ILE A 31 20.21 5.42 6.40
C ILE A 31 20.14 6.88 6.83
N ARG A 32 19.03 7.58 6.56
CA ARG A 32 18.83 8.99 6.95
C ARG A 32 18.78 9.20 8.47
N LEU A 33 18.65 8.13 9.27
CA LEU A 33 18.71 8.22 10.73
C LEU A 33 20.13 8.49 11.23
N PHE A 34 21.17 8.10 10.47
CA PHE A 34 22.56 8.33 10.85
C PHE A 34 22.98 9.79 10.68
N ASP A 35 22.42 10.51 9.70
CA ASP A 35 22.79 11.90 9.45
C ASP A 35 22.26 12.85 10.53
N ASN A 36 21.02 12.65 10.98
CA ASN A 36 20.36 13.53 11.95
C ASN A 36 19.30 12.73 12.73
N PHE A 37 19.75 12.09 13.81
CA PHE A 37 18.88 11.25 14.64
C PHE A 37 17.79 12.08 15.32
N ASN A 38 16.54 11.61 15.19
CA ASN A 38 15.39 12.14 15.91
C ASN A 38 14.44 10.97 16.20
N ILE A 39 14.04 10.82 17.46
CA ILE A 39 13.16 9.75 17.94
C ILE A 39 11.87 9.68 17.10
N PHE A 40 11.26 10.82 16.78
CA PHE A 40 10.03 10.85 15.97
C PHE A 40 10.28 10.36 14.54
N LYS A 41 11.41 10.73 13.92
CA LYS A 41 11.79 10.23 12.59
C LYS A 41 12.05 8.73 12.62
N ALA A 42 12.77 8.25 13.65
CA ALA A 42 13.06 6.84 13.83
C ALA A 42 11.79 6.00 13.98
N LEU A 43 10.81 6.50 14.72
CA LEU A 43 9.53 5.83 14.92
C LEU A 43 8.71 5.77 13.62
N ILE A 44 8.62 6.88 12.88
CA ILE A 44 7.93 6.93 11.58
C ILE A 44 8.58 5.99 10.56
N ILE A 45 9.92 6.01 10.47
CA ILE A 45 10.67 5.15 9.55
C ILE A 45 10.49 3.68 9.92
N SER A 46 10.59 3.34 11.22
CA SER A 46 10.39 1.96 11.70
C SER A 46 8.98 1.45 11.41
N ILE A 47 7.94 2.25 11.68
CA ILE A 47 6.55 1.88 11.36
C ILE A 47 6.36 1.70 9.86
N SER A 48 6.90 2.61 9.05
CA SER A 48 6.86 2.52 7.59
C SER A 48 7.51 1.22 7.10
N LEU A 49 8.66 0.87 7.66
CA LEU A 49 9.40 -0.34 7.27
C LEU A 49 8.60 -1.60 7.59
N VAL A 50 8.02 -1.66 8.79
CA VAL A 50 7.17 -2.78 9.23
C VAL A 50 5.96 -2.92 8.31
N ILE A 51 5.20 -1.83 8.09
CA ILE A 51 4.00 -1.84 7.23
C ILE A 51 4.34 -2.28 5.81
N ASN A 52 5.42 -1.73 5.22
CA ASN A 52 5.80 -2.05 3.85
C ASN A 52 6.32 -3.49 3.72
N SER A 53 7.02 -4.00 4.73
CA SER A 53 7.44 -5.41 4.80
C SER A 53 6.22 -6.33 4.84
N PHE A 54 5.26 -6.04 5.72
CA PHE A 54 4.02 -6.81 5.79
C PHE A 54 3.24 -6.74 4.48
N ALA A 55 3.12 -5.56 3.86
CA ALA A 55 2.46 -5.41 2.57
C ALA A 55 3.11 -6.27 1.49
N PHE A 56 4.44 -6.34 1.43
CA PHE A 56 5.17 -7.15 0.46
C PHE A 56 4.98 -8.65 0.69
N ILE A 57 5.25 -9.12 1.92
CA ILE A 57 5.14 -10.54 2.30
C ILE A 57 3.71 -11.03 2.07
N ASN A 58 2.70 -10.29 2.56
CA ASN A 58 1.30 -10.70 2.39
C ASN A 58 0.91 -10.83 0.92
N LEU A 59 1.47 -10.00 0.04
CA LEU A 59 1.14 -10.02 -1.38
C LEU A 59 1.84 -11.16 -2.13
N ILE A 60 3.08 -11.48 -1.76
CA ILE A 60 3.83 -12.62 -2.31
C ILE A 60 3.18 -13.95 -1.88
N GLU A 61 2.87 -14.08 -0.59
CA GLU A 61 2.26 -15.28 -0.02
C GLU A 61 0.75 -15.39 -0.29
N LYS A 62 0.15 -14.32 -0.79
CA LYS A 62 -1.26 -14.23 -1.18
C LYS A 62 -2.23 -14.45 -0.02
N TYR A 63 -1.91 -13.86 1.13
CA TYR A 63 -2.81 -13.84 2.27
C TYR A 63 -4.09 -13.04 1.97
N GLU A 64 -5.16 -13.39 2.67
CA GLU A 64 -6.49 -12.79 2.50
C GLU A 64 -6.49 -11.27 2.73
N LYS A 65 -5.67 -10.80 3.68
CA LYS A 65 -5.54 -9.38 4.04
C LYS A 65 -4.49 -8.63 3.21
N ALA A 66 -3.93 -9.22 2.14
CA ALA A 66 -2.86 -8.59 1.36
C ALA A 66 -3.24 -7.22 0.78
N VAL A 67 -4.47 -7.07 0.29
CA VAL A 67 -4.95 -5.79 -0.27
C VAL A 67 -5.05 -4.72 0.82
N LEU A 68 -5.41 -5.10 2.05
CA LEU A 68 -5.49 -4.17 3.18
C LEU A 68 -4.11 -3.59 3.50
N PHE A 69 -3.09 -4.44 3.65
CA PHE A 69 -1.73 -3.98 3.94
C PHE A 69 -1.16 -3.13 2.80
N LEU A 70 -1.43 -3.49 1.54
CA LEU A 70 -1.04 -2.68 0.39
C LEU A 70 -1.70 -1.29 0.41
N ASN A 71 -2.99 -1.22 0.73
CA ASN A 71 -3.70 0.06 0.83
C ASN A 71 -3.14 0.94 1.95
N ILE A 72 -2.85 0.37 3.12
CA ILE A 72 -2.25 1.10 4.24
C ILE A 72 -0.87 1.64 3.85
N SER A 73 -0.04 0.80 3.21
CA SER A 73 1.28 1.18 2.71
C SER A 73 1.21 2.33 1.69
N LEU A 74 0.28 2.25 0.73
CA LEU A 74 0.03 3.29 -0.26
C LEU A 74 -0.47 4.59 0.39
N CYS A 75 -1.44 4.52 1.31
CA CYS A 75 -1.94 5.69 2.02
C CYS A 75 -0.83 6.38 2.82
N LEU A 76 -0.01 5.62 3.55
CA LEU A 76 1.13 6.17 4.29
C LEU A 76 2.08 6.91 3.35
N SER A 77 2.38 6.32 2.19
CA SER A 77 3.28 6.92 1.19
C SER A 77 2.68 8.17 0.54
N ILE A 78 1.38 8.17 0.27
CA ILE A 78 0.64 9.33 -0.25
C ILE A 78 0.66 10.47 0.77
N ILE A 79 0.47 10.20 2.06
CA ILE A 79 0.54 11.24 3.11
C ILE A 79 1.96 11.78 3.22
N ALA A 80 2.96 10.89 3.25
CA ALA A 80 4.37 11.26 3.39
C ALA A 80 4.87 12.15 2.24
N LEU A 81 4.43 11.89 1.01
CA LEU A 81 4.76 12.73 -0.16
C LEU A 81 3.82 13.92 -0.33
N GLY A 82 2.54 13.75 -0.06
CA GLY A 82 1.49 14.74 -0.31
C GLY A 82 1.55 15.91 0.66
N TYR A 83 1.84 15.67 1.95
CA TYR A 83 1.87 16.74 2.95
C TYR A 83 2.93 17.81 2.65
N PRO A 84 4.21 17.47 2.37
CA PRO A 84 5.20 18.47 1.96
C PRO A 84 4.83 19.20 0.66
N LEU A 85 4.24 18.50 -0.31
CA LEU A 85 3.82 19.10 -1.58
C LEU A 85 2.68 20.10 -1.40
N LEU A 86 1.72 19.82 -0.53
CA LEU A 86 0.64 20.75 -0.19
C LEU A 86 1.20 22.02 0.47
N LEU A 87 2.11 21.88 1.44
CA LEU A 87 2.77 23.03 2.07
C LEU A 87 3.58 23.86 1.07
N GLY A 88 4.33 23.18 0.19
CA GLY A 88 5.07 23.86 -0.89
C GLY A 88 4.13 24.60 -1.85
N SER A 89 3.01 23.99 -2.23
CA SER A 89 2.04 24.66 -3.10
C SER A 89 1.47 25.93 -2.45
N LEU A 90 1.17 25.88 -1.15
CA LEU A 90 0.65 27.03 -0.40
C LEU A 90 1.68 28.15 -0.25
N SER A 91 2.98 27.82 -0.26
CA SER A 91 4.06 28.80 -0.23
C SER A 91 4.45 29.35 -1.62
N GLY A 92 3.68 29.03 -2.67
CA GLY A 92 3.91 29.52 -4.03
C GLY A 92 4.93 28.73 -4.85
N TYR A 93 5.35 27.55 -4.38
CA TYR A 93 6.26 26.68 -5.13
C TYR A 93 5.55 26.01 -6.31
N ASN A 94 6.24 25.88 -7.46
CA ASN A 94 5.69 25.16 -8.62
C ASN A 94 5.77 23.64 -8.41
N VAL A 95 4.72 23.07 -7.81
CA VAL A 95 4.64 21.64 -7.45
C VAL A 95 4.47 20.72 -8.66
N LEU A 96 3.88 21.20 -9.75
CA LEU A 96 3.55 20.39 -10.94
C LEU A 96 4.81 19.84 -11.64
N GLY A 97 5.92 20.58 -11.57
CA GLY A 97 7.20 20.14 -12.13
C GLY A 97 7.96 19.14 -11.26
N HIS A 98 7.55 18.95 -10.00
CA HIS A 98 8.33 18.19 -9.02
C HIS A 98 8.16 16.68 -9.20
N PHE A 99 9.26 15.93 -9.14
CA PHE A 99 9.24 14.47 -9.31
C PHE A 99 8.36 13.76 -8.27
N SER A 100 8.33 14.29 -7.04
CA SER A 100 7.46 13.81 -5.95
C SER A 100 5.97 13.87 -6.31
N PHE A 101 5.54 14.87 -7.08
CA PHE A 101 4.15 14.98 -7.53
C PHE A 101 3.80 13.86 -8.52
N LYS A 102 4.71 13.53 -9.44
CA LYS A 102 4.52 12.41 -10.37
C LYS A 102 4.35 11.08 -9.62
N PHE A 103 5.19 10.83 -8.61
CA PHE A 103 5.03 9.64 -7.76
C PHE A 103 3.72 9.62 -6.99
N LEU A 104 3.28 10.77 -6.46
CA LEU A 104 2.00 10.89 -5.76
C LEU A 104 0.85 10.45 -6.66
N VAL A 105 0.82 10.93 -7.91
CA VAL A 105 -0.18 10.54 -8.91
C VAL A 105 -0.12 9.04 -9.19
N VAL A 106 1.07 8.47 -9.38
CA VAL A 106 1.25 7.01 -9.59
C VAL A 106 0.72 6.19 -8.41
N PHE A 107 0.96 6.64 -7.17
CA PHE A 107 0.45 5.96 -5.98
C PHE A 107 -1.06 6.03 -5.86
N ILE A 108 -1.67 7.18 -6.15
CA ILE A 108 -3.13 7.34 -6.19
C ILE A 108 -3.75 6.45 -7.26
N LEU A 109 -3.19 6.43 -8.48
CA LEU A 109 -3.67 5.56 -9.55
C LEU A 109 -3.53 4.08 -9.17
N THR A 110 -2.40 3.70 -8.57
CA THR A 110 -2.20 2.33 -8.10
C THR A 110 -3.26 1.96 -7.07
N LEU A 111 -3.53 2.82 -6.09
CA LEU A 111 -4.54 2.61 -5.06
C LEU A 111 -5.93 2.38 -5.68
N ILE A 112 -6.30 3.18 -6.69
CA ILE A 112 -7.57 3.00 -7.40
C ILE A 112 -7.59 1.64 -8.13
N ILE A 113 -6.57 1.34 -8.93
CA ILE A 113 -6.47 0.11 -9.74
C ILE A 113 -6.58 -1.14 -8.85
N VAL A 114 -5.81 -1.22 -7.76
CA VAL A 114 -5.81 -2.41 -6.90
C VAL A 114 -7.16 -2.60 -6.19
N ASN A 115 -7.86 -1.52 -5.86
CA ASN A 115 -9.17 -1.61 -5.22
C ASN A 115 -10.32 -1.91 -6.19
N VAL A 116 -10.23 -1.43 -7.44
CA VAL A 116 -11.21 -1.75 -8.49
C VAL A 116 -11.11 -3.22 -8.91
N PHE A 117 -9.89 -3.75 -9.02
CA PHE A 117 -9.67 -5.11 -9.55
C PHE A 117 -9.42 -6.18 -8.48
N LYS A 118 -9.59 -5.87 -7.18
CA LYS A 118 -9.55 -6.89 -6.13
C LYS A 118 -10.67 -7.91 -6.35
N VAL A 119 -10.37 -9.19 -6.18
CA VAL A 119 -11.39 -10.23 -6.19
C VAL A 119 -12.24 -10.02 -4.94
N LYS A 120 -13.53 -9.76 -5.11
CA LYS A 120 -14.48 -9.83 -4.00
C LYS A 120 -14.64 -11.31 -3.66
N GLU A 121 -14.10 -11.77 -2.53
CA GLU A 121 -14.56 -13.03 -1.96
C GLU A 121 -16.06 -12.84 -1.69
N ILE A 122 -16.91 -13.56 -2.42
CA ILE A 122 -18.35 -13.58 -2.19
C ILE A 122 -18.56 -14.37 -0.89
N LYS A 123 -18.31 -13.72 0.26
CA LYS A 123 -18.55 -14.34 1.57
C LYS A 123 -20.05 -14.52 1.87
N GLY A 124 -20.91 -13.72 1.22
CA GLY A 124 -22.34 -13.68 1.54
C GLY A 124 -23.22 -14.81 0.99
N ILE A 125 -22.81 -15.56 -0.04
CA ILE A 125 -23.67 -16.63 -0.58
C ILE A 125 -23.50 -17.93 0.23
N ASN A 126 -22.26 -18.29 0.57
CA ASN A 126 -21.99 -19.53 1.30
C ASN A 126 -22.38 -19.45 2.79
N GLU A 127 -22.46 -18.26 3.38
CA GLU A 127 -22.93 -18.09 4.77
C GLU A 127 -24.46 -18.15 4.87
N ILE A 128 -25.20 -17.70 3.84
CA ILE A 128 -26.67 -17.78 3.81
C ILE A 128 -27.13 -19.21 3.45
N GLU A 129 -26.39 -19.94 2.62
CA GLU A 129 -26.73 -21.31 2.23
C GLU A 129 -26.54 -22.37 3.34
N ASN A 130 -25.89 -21.98 4.45
CA ASN A 130 -25.65 -22.83 5.62
C ASN A 130 -26.54 -22.48 6.83
N ILE A 131 -27.34 -21.42 6.76
CA ILE A 131 -28.34 -21.13 7.79
C ILE A 131 -29.58 -21.97 7.47
N GLY A 132 -29.73 -23.10 8.16
CA GLY A 132 -30.88 -24.01 8.01
C GLY A 132 -30.55 -25.42 7.48
N LYS A 133 -29.28 -25.75 7.16
CA LYS A 133 -28.87 -27.12 6.79
C LYS A 133 -28.38 -27.96 7.99
N HIS A 134 -28.91 -27.67 9.17
CA HIS A 134 -28.89 -28.59 10.31
C HIS A 134 -30.35 -28.94 10.62
N GLU A 135 -30.95 -29.69 9.71
CA GLU A 135 -32.12 -30.49 10.02
C GLU A 135 -31.68 -31.96 9.90
N ASP A 136 -31.81 -32.64 11.04
CA ASP A 136 -31.48 -34.02 11.44
C ASP A 136 -30.02 -34.37 11.82
#